data_AF-A0A371EYV8-F1
#
_entry.id   AF-A0A371EYV8-F1
#
_cell.length_a   1.000
_cell.length_b   1.000
_cell.length_c   1.000
_cell.angle_alpha   90.00
_cell.angle_beta   90.00
_cell.angle_gamma   90.00
#
_symmetry.space_group_name_H-M   'P 1'
#
loop_
_entity.id
_entity.type
_entity.pdbx_description
1 polymer ?
#
loop_
_entity_poly.entity_id
_entity_poly.type
_entity_poly.pdbx_seq_one_letter_code
_entity_poly.pdbx_strand_id
1 'polypeptide(L)'
;IAKACCGLPLILEMVGGFLKKERVGVWRQMVENLCEGRPIVKSHTELLAIFRKHLDNGLKDKPIIKECFMDLGLFPKDQNIPVAALIDIWTERQHIPGADLYPIKEADAVNNVYDLTDRYLAKLVVRREVAVDLDDYYNHHFLVQHGLYREMIEASQKQYKQRKRIMFDMNERNWSQQEKNTAARTLSISTSELSTPELGNIVKAEVVEVLVLNLRTNKYTLPEFIGKMKELKVLLVTNYDLYRSELNNFELLDSLSRLKRIRLERVSVTTFGKWHNLQKLSLYNCNAREAFESDRIPISDAMPNLVELCINYCQDLVKLPAGLCDITSIQKLSITSCMGLSALPQVIGNLENLKTLRLSSCAVLEEIPASIGKLLQLRLLDLSGCVSLHNLPEEIGDLLNLERLHMTDCYRCKMPSSVTKLKNLKNVRCDEETAIIWKEDFKPSLPNLKIEEANDHSLFIFYNNI
;
A
#
# COMPACT_ATOMS: atom_id res chain seq x y z
N ILE A 1 -0.08 19.54 32.26
CA ILE A 1 -0.43 19.27 30.85
C ILE A 1 -1.89 19.59 30.58
N ALA A 2 -2.86 18.91 31.21
CA ALA A 2 -4.26 19.11 30.85
C ALA A 2 -4.77 20.56 30.93
N LYS A 3 -4.36 21.26 32.00
CA LYS A 3 -4.61 22.70 32.18
C LYS A 3 -3.95 23.59 31.13
N ALA A 4 -2.78 23.18 30.61
CA ALA A 4 -2.04 23.93 29.58
C ALA A 4 -2.59 23.69 28.17
N CYS A 5 -3.24 22.55 27.93
CA CYS A 5 -3.98 22.26 26.70
C CYS A 5 -5.40 22.87 26.67
N CYS A 6 -5.73 23.77 27.62
CA CYS A 6 -7.04 24.40 27.77
C CYS A 6 -8.23 23.42 27.83
N GLY A 7 -8.02 22.16 28.20
CA GLY A 7 -9.07 21.13 28.21
C GLY A 7 -9.56 20.70 26.82
N LEU A 8 -8.91 21.13 25.73
CA LEU A 8 -9.29 20.76 24.37
C LEU A 8 -8.92 19.29 24.10
N PRO A 9 -9.89 18.39 23.87
CA PRO A 9 -9.64 16.95 23.79
C PRO A 9 -8.57 16.57 22.75
N LEU A 10 -8.57 17.22 21.60
CA LEU A 10 -7.62 16.97 20.51
C LEU A 10 -6.18 17.39 20.86
N ILE A 11 -6.00 18.50 21.56
CA ILE A 11 -4.66 18.92 22.02
C ILE A 11 -4.18 17.94 23.10
N LEU A 12 -5.07 17.52 24.00
CA LEU A 12 -4.76 16.55 25.04
C LEU A 12 -4.34 15.21 24.45
N GLU A 13 -5.07 14.72 23.46
CA GLU A 13 -4.79 13.47 22.77
C GLU A 13 -3.45 13.55 22.03
N MET A 14 -3.20 14.63 21.29
CA MET A 14 -1.93 14.82 20.59
C MET A 14 -0.73 14.94 21.54
N VAL A 15 -0.82 15.81 22.56
CA VAL A 15 0.27 16.01 23.53
C VAL A 15 0.49 14.74 24.36
N GLY A 16 -0.60 14.08 24.77
CA GLY A 16 -0.53 12.78 25.43
C GLY A 16 0.12 11.73 24.55
N GLY A 17 -0.17 11.73 23.27
CA GLY A 17 0.43 10.84 22.28
C GLY A 17 1.93 11.07 22.06
N PHE A 18 2.40 12.31 21.97
CA PHE A 18 3.84 12.60 21.91
C PHE A 18 4.60 12.09 23.12
N LEU A 19 3.97 12.13 24.30
CA LEU A 19 4.57 11.75 25.57
C LEU A 19 4.37 10.27 25.92
N LYS A 20 3.51 9.56 25.20
CA LYS A 20 3.25 8.13 25.43
C LYS A 20 4.56 7.35 25.27
N LYS A 21 4.86 6.49 26.24
CA LYS A 21 6.11 5.70 26.35
C LYS A 21 7.40 6.53 26.50
N GLU A 22 7.31 7.85 26.71
CA GLU A 22 8.48 8.70 26.96
C GLU A 22 8.85 8.76 28.45
N ARG A 23 10.12 9.10 28.74
CA ARG A 23 10.64 9.20 30.11
C ARG A 23 10.07 10.42 30.83
N VAL A 24 9.93 10.35 32.15
CA VAL A 24 9.40 11.44 33.01
C VAL A 24 10.11 12.79 32.78
N GLY A 25 11.40 12.79 32.44
CA GLY A 25 12.13 14.02 32.09
C GLY A 25 11.52 14.76 30.88
N VAL A 26 11.13 14.02 29.84
CA VAL A 26 10.46 14.56 28.64
C VAL A 26 9.08 15.14 28.99
N TRP A 27 8.35 14.48 29.89
CA TRP A 27 7.08 14.98 30.40
C TRP A 27 7.24 16.31 31.13
N ARG A 28 8.26 16.47 31.99
CA ARG A 28 8.53 17.74 32.69
C ARG A 28 8.93 18.85 31.72
N GLN A 29 9.81 18.55 30.77
CA GLN A 29 10.23 19.50 29.73
C GLN A 29 9.04 19.96 28.87
N MET A 30 8.12 19.05 28.53
CA MET A 30 6.89 19.42 27.82
C MET A 30 6.00 20.33 28.66
N VAL A 31 5.89 20.10 29.98
CA VAL A 31 5.14 20.99 30.89
C VAL A 31 5.77 22.38 30.94
N GLU A 32 7.09 22.49 31.03
CA GLU A 32 7.82 23.76 31.01
C GLU A 32 7.56 24.51 29.69
N ASN A 33 7.75 23.83 28.55
CA ASN A 33 7.49 24.37 27.21
C ASN A 33 6.03 24.84 27.01
N LEU A 34 5.07 24.14 27.62
CA LEU A 34 3.64 24.45 27.62
C LEU A 34 3.32 25.66 28.51
N CYS A 35 4.01 25.82 29.64
CA CYS A 35 3.79 26.90 30.60
C CYS A 35 4.42 28.23 30.15
N GLU A 36 5.52 28.19 29.40
CA GLU A 36 6.20 29.38 28.84
C GLU A 36 5.38 30.12 27.76
N GLY A 37 4.37 29.47 27.18
CA GLY A 37 3.50 30.07 26.17
C GLY A 37 2.04 30.00 26.60
N ARG A 38 1.57 30.92 27.45
CA ARG A 38 0.12 31.13 27.56
C ARG A 38 -0.36 32.00 26.41
N PRO A 39 -1.30 31.49 25.61
CA PRO A 39 -2.40 32.33 25.21
C PRO A 39 -3.72 31.70 25.68
N ILE A 40 -4.64 32.56 26.10
CA ILE A 40 -6.06 32.29 25.88
C ILE A 40 -6.17 32.09 24.36
N VAL A 41 -6.55 30.91 23.89
CA VAL A 41 -6.79 30.70 22.45
C VAL A 41 -7.84 31.71 22.00
N LYS A 42 -7.45 32.72 21.22
CA LYS A 42 -8.36 33.75 20.71
C LYS A 42 -8.71 33.50 19.24
N SER A 43 -7.93 32.69 18.52
CA SER A 43 -8.17 32.38 17.10
C SER A 43 -7.67 30.99 16.67
N HIS A 44 -8.18 30.52 15.52
CA HIS A 44 -7.78 29.25 14.88
C HIS A 44 -6.29 29.22 14.49
N THR A 45 -5.75 30.35 14.06
CA THR A 45 -4.33 30.47 13.66
C THR A 45 -3.38 30.29 14.84
N GLU A 46 -3.75 30.80 16.02
CA GLU A 46 -2.99 30.59 17.26
C GLU A 46 -2.99 29.12 17.68
N LEU A 47 -4.12 28.41 17.52
CA LEU A 47 -4.19 26.96 17.74
C LEU A 47 -3.18 26.24 16.85
N LEU A 48 -3.20 26.47 15.54
CA LEU A 48 -2.29 25.82 14.60
C LEU A 48 -0.81 26.08 14.92
N ALA A 49 -0.47 27.29 15.38
CA ALA A 49 0.89 27.63 15.81
C ALA A 49 1.32 26.84 17.06
N ILE A 50 0.42 26.70 18.05
CA ILE A 50 0.65 25.90 19.27
C ILE A 50 0.86 24.43 18.90
N PHE A 51 -0.06 23.89 18.10
CA PHE A 51 -0.01 22.53 17.58
C PHE A 51 1.32 22.22 16.87
N ARG A 52 1.77 23.14 16.00
CA ARG A 52 3.06 23.03 15.30
C ARG A 52 4.24 23.04 16.27
N LYS A 53 4.28 23.95 17.23
CA LYS A 53 5.34 24.01 18.26
C LYS A 53 5.44 22.68 19.01
N HIS A 54 4.30 22.07 19.35
CA HIS A 54 4.26 20.78 20.04
C HIS A 54 4.72 19.62 19.16
N LEU A 55 4.34 19.59 17.88
CA LEU A 55 4.85 18.60 16.94
C LEU A 55 6.37 18.72 16.77
N ASP A 56 6.88 19.94 16.59
CA ASP A 56 8.31 20.20 16.43
C ASP A 56 9.12 19.78 17.67
N ASN A 57 8.60 20.07 18.87
CA ASN A 57 9.25 19.68 20.12
C ASN A 57 9.11 18.19 20.42
N GLY A 58 7.91 17.62 20.25
CA GLY A 58 7.60 16.22 20.56
C GLY A 58 8.28 15.21 19.63
N LEU A 59 8.58 15.62 18.40
CA LEU A 59 9.28 14.81 17.41
C LEU A 59 10.70 15.31 17.10
N LYS A 60 11.28 16.14 17.98
CA LYS A 60 12.62 16.70 17.81
C LYS A 60 13.68 15.62 17.55
N ASP A 61 13.60 14.51 18.28
CA ASP A 61 14.53 13.38 18.18
C ASP A 61 14.01 12.26 17.25
N LYS A 62 12.90 12.48 16.54
CA LYS A 62 12.27 11.51 15.63
C LYS A 62 11.97 12.14 14.25
N PRO A 63 13.00 12.57 13.51
CA PRO A 63 12.82 13.26 12.24
C PRO A 63 12.10 12.42 11.17
N ILE A 64 12.29 11.09 11.17
CA ILE A 64 11.60 10.18 10.23
C ILE A 64 10.09 10.23 10.46
N ILE A 65 9.65 10.05 11.70
CA ILE A 65 8.22 10.03 12.07
C ILE A 65 7.56 11.37 11.77
N LYS A 66 8.28 12.48 11.98
CA LYS A 66 7.81 13.80 11.57
C LYS A 66 7.60 13.87 10.06
N GLU A 67 8.54 13.39 9.26
CA GLU A 67 8.39 13.38 7.79
C GLU A 67 7.25 12.44 7.34
N CYS A 68 7.09 11.28 7.99
CA CYS A 68 5.97 10.35 7.75
C CYS A 68 4.61 11.00 8.08
N PHE A 69 4.51 11.72 9.21
CA PHE A 69 3.32 12.49 9.57
C PHE A 69 3.00 13.55 8.50
N MET A 70 4.02 14.27 8.01
CA MET A 70 3.85 15.26 6.95
C MET A 70 3.39 14.64 5.62
N ASP A 71 3.73 13.37 5.33
CA ASP A 71 3.29 12.67 4.12
C ASP A 71 1.81 12.29 4.14
N LEU A 72 1.17 12.26 5.32
CA LEU A 72 -0.29 12.11 5.39
C LEU A 72 -1.00 13.26 4.66
N GLY A 73 -0.34 14.41 4.57
CA GLY A 73 -0.74 15.58 3.77
C GLY A 73 -0.88 15.33 2.27
N LEU A 74 -0.37 14.23 1.73
CA LEU A 74 -0.38 13.99 0.28
C LEU A 74 -1.73 13.53 -0.26
N PHE A 75 -2.65 13.11 0.62
CA PHE A 75 -3.95 12.53 0.27
C PHE A 75 -5.10 13.48 0.64
N PRO A 76 -6.28 13.46 0.01
CA PRO A 76 -7.33 14.44 0.31
C PRO A 76 -7.88 14.33 1.74
N LYS A 77 -8.43 15.44 2.25
CA LYS A 77 -9.10 15.49 3.56
C LYS A 77 -10.25 14.47 3.61
N ASP A 78 -10.45 13.87 4.79
CA ASP A 78 -11.51 12.91 5.11
C ASP A 78 -11.49 11.61 4.26
N GLN A 79 -10.38 11.34 3.56
CA GLN A 79 -10.16 10.09 2.85
C GLN A 79 -9.30 9.14 3.68
N ASN A 80 -9.62 7.85 3.61
CA ASN A 80 -8.77 6.80 4.16
C ASN A 80 -7.47 6.75 3.35
N ILE A 81 -6.33 6.83 4.04
CA ILE A 81 -5.00 6.76 3.42
C ILE A 81 -4.57 5.30 3.40
N PRO A 82 -4.37 4.68 2.22
CA PRO A 82 -3.88 3.31 2.15
C PRO A 82 -2.49 3.22 2.77
N VAL A 83 -2.29 2.34 3.75
CA VAL A 83 -0.97 2.11 4.36
C VAL A 83 0.04 1.66 3.29
N ALA A 84 -0.41 0.88 2.32
CA ALA A 84 0.41 0.46 1.19
C ALA A 84 1.00 1.63 0.38
N ALA A 85 0.18 2.66 0.14
CA ALA A 85 0.63 3.85 -0.58
C ALA A 85 1.73 4.60 0.19
N LEU A 86 1.60 4.71 1.52
CA LEU A 86 2.63 5.31 2.37
C LEU A 86 3.93 4.50 2.39
N ILE A 87 3.82 3.17 2.46
CA ILE A 87 5.00 2.29 2.42
C ILE A 87 5.73 2.42 1.08
N ASP A 88 5.01 2.50 -0.04
CA ASP A 88 5.61 2.72 -1.35
C ASP A 88 6.36 4.07 -1.42
N ILE A 89 5.83 5.13 -0.78
CA ILE A 89 6.54 6.42 -0.66
C ILE A 89 7.79 6.29 0.22
N TRP A 90 7.67 5.67 1.39
CA TRP A 90 8.73 5.67 2.41
C TRP A 90 9.91 4.76 2.06
N THR A 91 9.66 3.67 1.34
CA THR A 91 10.71 2.72 0.91
C THR A 91 11.65 3.31 -0.15
N GLU A 92 11.14 4.16 -1.06
CA GLU A 92 11.95 4.76 -2.12
C GLU A 92 12.59 6.11 -1.76
N ARG A 93 12.27 6.63 -0.58
CA ARG A 93 12.92 7.83 -0.05
C ARG A 93 14.35 7.53 0.37
N GLN A 94 15.31 8.13 -0.32
CA GLN A 94 16.67 8.25 0.19
C GLN A 94 16.74 9.39 1.21
N HIS A 95 17.25 9.10 2.41
CA HIS A 95 17.56 10.15 3.37
C HIS A 95 18.78 10.98 2.92
N ILE A 96 18.83 12.19 3.47
CA ILE A 96 19.69 13.35 3.17
C ILE A 96 21.18 12.97 3.09
N PRO A 97 22.01 13.67 2.27
CA PRO A 97 23.47 13.45 2.26
C PRO A 97 24.08 13.69 3.65
N GLY A 98 24.88 12.75 4.14
CA GLY A 98 25.69 12.92 5.36
C GLY A 98 25.31 12.03 6.56
N ALA A 99 24.37 11.09 6.41
CA ALA A 99 24.19 10.00 7.36
C ALA A 99 24.29 8.67 6.61
N ASP A 100 25.19 7.79 7.04
CA ASP A 100 25.30 6.42 6.55
C ASP A 100 24.03 5.64 6.91
N LEU A 101 22.98 5.76 6.09
CA LEU A 101 21.72 5.07 6.32
C LEU A 101 21.20 4.41 5.04
N TYR A 102 20.99 3.10 5.17
CA TYR A 102 20.45 2.19 4.17
C TYR A 102 19.01 2.58 3.76
N PRO A 103 18.53 2.14 2.57
CA PRO A 103 17.13 2.28 2.18
C PRO A 103 16.17 1.75 3.27
N ILE A 104 15.04 2.44 3.50
CA ILE A 104 14.00 1.99 4.43
C ILE A 104 13.41 0.70 3.89
N LYS A 105 13.52 -0.41 4.64
CA LYS A 105 12.87 -1.67 4.26
C LYS A 105 11.37 -1.57 4.50
N GLU A 106 10.57 -2.39 3.83
CA GLU A 106 9.11 -2.39 4.04
C GLU A 106 8.75 -2.61 5.52
N ALA A 107 9.47 -3.48 6.24
CA ALA A 107 9.29 -3.68 7.68
C ALA A 107 9.53 -2.39 8.51
N ASP A 108 10.54 -1.58 8.15
CA ASP A 108 10.80 -0.30 8.83
C ASP A 108 9.69 0.72 8.52
N ALA A 109 9.18 0.73 7.29
CA ALA A 109 8.06 1.57 6.89
C ALA A 109 6.77 1.19 7.65
N VAL A 110 6.51 -0.10 7.84
CA VAL A 110 5.40 -0.62 8.67
C VAL A 110 5.57 -0.17 10.13
N ASN A 111 6.78 -0.24 10.70
CA ASN A 111 7.04 0.25 12.06
C ASN A 111 6.74 1.75 12.22
N ASN A 112 6.97 2.56 11.17
CA ASN A 112 6.59 3.97 11.19
C ASN A 112 5.06 4.17 11.25
N VAL A 113 4.27 3.28 10.60
CA VAL A 113 2.79 3.29 10.70
C VAL A 113 2.36 3.05 12.15
N TYR A 114 2.95 2.05 12.80
CA TYR A 114 2.63 1.72 14.19
C TYR A 114 3.07 2.85 15.13
N ASP A 115 4.23 3.48 14.93
CA ASP A 115 4.66 4.60 15.78
C ASP A 115 3.78 5.85 15.58
N LEU A 116 3.32 6.15 14.36
CA LEU A 116 2.32 7.20 14.13
C LEU A 116 1.01 6.91 14.86
N THR A 117 0.57 5.66 14.85
CA THR A 117 -0.67 5.21 15.50
C THR A 117 -0.54 5.24 17.02
N ASP A 118 0.57 4.73 17.55
CA ASP A 118 0.87 4.72 18.98
C ASP A 118 0.93 6.13 19.58
N ARG A 119 1.38 7.10 18.78
CA ARG A 119 1.44 8.54 19.13
C ARG A 119 0.14 9.30 18.87
N TYR A 120 -0.94 8.63 18.47
CA TYR A 120 -2.25 9.24 18.14
C TYR A 120 -2.17 10.33 17.05
N LEU A 121 -1.18 10.22 16.15
CA LEU A 121 -1.03 11.12 15.01
C LEU A 121 -1.88 10.69 13.81
N ALA A 122 -2.28 9.42 13.78
CA ALA A 122 -3.26 8.86 12.88
C ALA A 122 -3.97 7.68 13.56
N LYS A 123 -5.16 7.33 13.10
CA LYS A 123 -5.87 6.14 13.54
C LYS A 123 -5.71 5.03 12.49
N LEU A 124 -5.19 3.88 12.90
CA LEU A 124 -5.15 2.68 12.06
C LEU A 124 -6.53 2.01 12.04
N VAL A 125 -7.03 1.72 10.84
CA VAL A 125 -8.28 1.00 10.59
C VAL A 125 -7.98 -0.16 9.65
N VAL A 126 -8.33 -1.37 10.08
CA VAL A 126 -8.17 -2.60 9.29
C VAL A 126 -9.55 -3.04 8.82
N ARG A 127 -9.77 -3.10 7.50
CA ARG A 127 -11.10 -3.39 6.92
C ARG A 127 -11.41 -4.88 6.78
N ARG A 128 -10.40 -5.74 6.82
CA ARG A 128 -10.53 -7.20 6.82
C ARG A 128 -9.44 -7.79 7.68
N GLU A 129 -9.82 -8.67 8.60
CA GLU A 129 -8.90 -9.55 9.31
C GLU A 129 -8.46 -10.65 8.32
N VAL A 130 -7.52 -10.33 7.44
CA VAL A 130 -6.68 -11.36 6.83
C VAL A 130 -5.68 -11.74 7.91
N ALA A 131 -5.50 -13.04 8.18
CA ALA A 131 -4.69 -13.60 9.28
C ALA A 131 -3.51 -12.69 9.68
N VAL A 132 -3.62 -12.10 10.88
CA VAL A 132 -3.12 -10.75 11.17
C VAL A 132 -1.61 -10.65 11.45
N ASP A 133 -0.87 -11.72 11.76
CA ASP A 133 0.38 -11.48 12.52
C ASP A 133 1.72 -11.78 11.83
N LEU A 134 1.80 -12.29 10.60
CA LEU A 134 3.11 -12.81 10.12
C LEU A 134 3.51 -12.59 8.65
N ASP A 135 2.68 -12.02 7.77
CA ASP A 135 2.95 -12.00 6.31
C ASP A 135 3.13 -10.60 5.68
N ASP A 136 3.31 -9.57 6.50
CA ASP A 136 3.52 -8.17 6.08
C ASP A 136 2.46 -7.68 5.06
N TYR A 137 1.21 -8.17 5.16
CA TYR A 137 0.14 -7.82 4.23
C TYR A 137 -0.73 -6.63 4.69
N TYR A 138 -0.39 -5.44 4.22
CA TYR A 138 -1.02 -4.18 4.65
C TYR A 138 -2.01 -3.57 3.64
N ASN A 139 -2.40 -4.28 2.57
CA ASN A 139 -3.31 -3.74 1.54
C ASN A 139 -4.74 -3.45 2.03
N HIS A 140 -5.15 -4.00 3.19
CA HIS A 140 -6.43 -3.69 3.85
C HIS A 140 -6.31 -2.73 5.04
N HIS A 141 -5.11 -2.18 5.26
CA HIS A 141 -4.83 -1.27 6.35
C HIS A 141 -4.91 0.18 5.85
N PHE A 142 -5.61 1.01 6.61
CA PHE A 142 -5.81 2.42 6.30
C PHE A 142 -5.49 3.29 7.50
N LEU A 143 -4.87 4.44 7.25
CA LEU A 143 -4.77 5.50 8.23
C LEU A 143 -5.90 6.50 8.02
N VAL A 144 -6.53 6.90 9.11
CA VAL A 144 -7.51 8.00 9.14
C VAL A 144 -6.87 9.15 9.91
N GLN A 145 -6.90 10.33 9.31
CA GLN A 145 -6.35 11.55 9.89
C GLN A 145 -7.48 12.49 10.34
N HIS A 146 -7.30 13.12 11.50
CA HIS A 146 -8.22 14.17 11.95
C HIS A 146 -8.02 15.47 11.13
N GLY A 147 -9.11 16.16 10.79
CA GLY A 147 -9.07 17.36 9.92
C GLY A 147 -8.11 18.47 10.40
N LEU A 148 -7.97 18.65 11.71
CA LEU A 148 -6.99 19.61 12.29
C LEU A 148 -5.54 19.26 11.97
N TYR A 149 -5.18 17.96 11.94
CA TYR A 149 -3.82 17.56 11.60
C TYR A 149 -3.48 17.89 10.15
N ARG A 150 -4.48 17.84 9.26
CA ARG A 150 -4.33 18.27 7.87
C ARG A 150 -4.00 19.75 7.77
N GLU A 151 -4.79 20.58 8.43
CA GLU A 151 -4.58 22.03 8.46
C GLU A 151 -3.22 22.40 9.08
N MET A 152 -2.76 21.64 10.07
CA MET A 152 -1.40 21.78 10.62
C MET A 152 -0.31 21.45 9.60
N ILE A 153 -0.47 20.37 8.82
CA ILE A 153 0.52 19.99 7.79
C ILE A 153 0.62 21.11 6.75
N GLU A 154 -0.51 21.68 6.33
CA GLU A 154 -0.56 22.81 5.41
C GLU A 154 0.12 24.06 6.00
N ALA A 155 -0.20 24.42 7.24
CA ALA A 155 0.39 25.57 7.95
C ALA A 155 1.88 25.40 8.29
N SER A 156 2.38 24.16 8.37
CA SER A 156 3.78 23.86 8.69
C SER A 156 4.70 23.81 7.47
N GLN A 157 4.14 23.83 6.24
CA GLN A 157 4.94 24.02 5.03
C GLN A 157 5.54 25.43 5.03
N LYS A 158 6.87 25.51 5.24
CA LYS A 158 7.67 26.74 5.24
C LYS A 158 7.36 27.68 4.06
N GLN A 159 7.88 28.93 4.13
CA GLN A 159 8.03 29.80 2.96
C GLN A 159 8.59 29.00 1.76
N TYR A 160 7.98 29.19 0.59
CA TYR A 160 8.00 28.29 -0.57
C TYR A 160 9.40 27.80 -1.02
N LYS A 161 10.46 28.59 -0.81
CA LYS A 161 11.83 28.30 -1.26
C LYS A 161 12.54 27.11 -0.61
N GLN A 162 11.99 26.48 0.43
CA GLN A 162 12.59 25.31 1.11
C GLN A 162 11.65 24.07 1.19
N ARG A 163 10.62 23.99 0.35
CA ARG A 163 9.61 22.93 0.46
C ARG A 163 10.10 21.59 -0.09
N LYS A 164 10.14 20.57 0.78
CA LYS A 164 10.36 19.16 0.38
C LYS A 164 9.16 18.59 -0.40
N ARG A 165 7.95 19.09 -0.11
CA ARG A 165 6.66 18.64 -0.65
C ARG A 165 5.87 19.83 -1.15
N ILE A 166 5.16 19.67 -2.26
CA ILE A 166 4.16 20.62 -2.73
C ILE A 166 2.85 19.85 -2.93
N MET A 167 1.75 20.42 -2.47
CA MET A 167 0.41 19.84 -2.54
C MET A 167 -0.46 20.87 -3.27
N PHE A 168 -0.98 20.50 -4.43
CA PHE A 168 -1.89 21.30 -5.24
C PHE A 168 -3.30 20.75 -5.10
N ASP A 169 -4.28 21.62 -4.89
CA ASP A 169 -5.71 21.31 -5.04
C ASP A 169 -6.32 22.24 -6.07
N MET A 170 -6.43 21.79 -7.32
CA MET A 170 -6.87 22.61 -8.45
C MET A 170 -8.26 23.24 -8.27
N ASN A 171 -9.07 22.77 -7.31
CA ASN A 171 -10.36 23.39 -6.99
C ASN A 171 -10.23 24.71 -6.21
N GLU A 172 -9.09 24.96 -5.58
CA GLU A 172 -8.82 26.20 -4.85
C GLU A 172 -8.35 27.29 -5.82
N ARG A 173 -9.02 28.44 -5.89
CA ARG A 173 -8.78 29.48 -6.92
C ARG A 173 -7.46 30.28 -6.79
N ASN A 174 -6.55 29.89 -5.88
CA ASN A 174 -5.41 30.72 -5.46
C ASN A 174 -4.03 30.26 -5.98
N TRP A 175 -3.93 29.25 -6.86
CA TRP A 175 -2.62 28.76 -7.34
C TRP A 175 -1.86 29.71 -8.27
N SER A 176 -2.55 30.68 -8.87
CA SER A 176 -1.96 31.65 -9.82
C SER A 176 -1.00 32.66 -9.17
N GLN A 177 -0.97 32.77 -7.84
CA GLN A 177 -0.07 33.66 -7.10
C GLN A 177 1.26 32.99 -6.67
N GLN A 178 1.57 31.80 -7.18
CA GLN A 178 2.72 31.01 -6.73
C GLN A 178 4.04 31.36 -7.41
N GLU A 179 5.13 31.27 -6.63
CA GLU A 179 6.50 31.38 -7.16
C GLU A 179 6.77 30.24 -8.16
N LYS A 180 7.12 30.61 -9.39
CA LYS A 180 7.49 29.67 -10.45
C LYS A 180 8.82 28.97 -10.12
N ASN A 181 8.95 27.72 -10.57
CA ASN A 181 10.19 26.93 -10.50
C ASN A 181 10.66 26.51 -9.09
N THR A 182 9.74 26.05 -8.24
CA THR A 182 10.09 25.50 -6.92
C THR A 182 10.66 24.08 -7.04
N ALA A 183 11.79 23.81 -6.39
CA ALA A 183 12.40 22.47 -6.34
C ALA A 183 11.83 21.67 -5.16
N ALA A 184 10.95 20.71 -5.44
CA ALA A 184 10.37 19.81 -4.44
C ALA A 184 10.50 18.36 -4.88
N ARG A 185 10.80 17.47 -3.92
CA ARG A 185 10.98 16.03 -4.16
C ARG A 185 9.67 15.26 -4.18
N THR A 186 8.61 15.83 -3.62
CA THR A 186 7.30 15.20 -3.58
C THR A 186 6.25 16.18 -4.09
N LEU A 187 5.42 15.72 -5.02
CA LEU A 187 4.34 16.48 -5.62
C LEU A 187 3.04 15.72 -5.42
N SER A 188 2.05 16.36 -4.80
CA SER A 188 0.67 15.87 -4.74
C SER A 188 -0.23 16.83 -5.51
N ILE A 189 -1.12 16.29 -6.34
CA ILE A 189 -2.05 17.06 -7.16
C ILE A 189 -3.45 16.47 -6.99
N SER A 190 -4.37 17.27 -6.49
CA SER A 190 -5.80 16.98 -6.44
C SER A 190 -6.51 17.73 -7.57
N THR A 191 -7.26 17.04 -8.42
CA THR A 191 -7.91 17.65 -9.58
C THR A 191 -9.30 17.07 -9.86
N SER A 192 -10.22 17.95 -10.28
CA SER A 192 -11.56 17.61 -10.78
C SER A 192 -11.70 17.79 -12.29
N GLU A 193 -10.78 18.50 -12.95
CA GLU A 193 -10.84 18.82 -14.38
C GLU A 193 -9.75 18.13 -15.22
N LEU A 194 -10.03 18.01 -16.52
CA LEU A 194 -9.32 17.20 -17.53
C LEU A 194 -7.95 17.73 -17.98
N SER A 195 -7.56 18.96 -17.64
CA SER A 195 -6.37 19.60 -18.20
C SER A 195 -5.52 20.29 -17.14
N THR A 196 -4.26 19.86 -17.00
CA THR A 196 -3.24 20.45 -16.10
C THR A 196 -2.03 21.06 -16.84
N PRO A 197 -2.22 21.86 -17.92
CA PRO A 197 -1.11 22.32 -18.76
C PRO A 197 -0.15 23.31 -18.05
N GLU A 198 -0.56 23.98 -16.98
CA GLU A 198 0.24 25.06 -16.36
C GLU A 198 1.18 24.62 -15.23
N LEU A 199 1.05 23.39 -14.71
CA LEU A 199 1.82 22.88 -13.57
C LEU A 199 3.32 22.72 -13.87
N GLY A 200 3.67 22.42 -15.13
CA GLY A 200 5.06 22.27 -15.57
C GLY A 200 5.91 23.54 -15.40
N ASN A 201 5.29 24.70 -15.22
CA ASN A 201 5.98 25.97 -14.99
C ASN A 201 6.17 26.30 -13.49
N ILE A 202 5.44 25.60 -12.61
CA ILE A 202 5.41 25.92 -11.17
C ILE A 202 6.42 25.06 -10.42
N VAL A 203 6.50 23.77 -10.76
CA VAL A 203 7.40 22.80 -10.10
C VAL A 203 8.51 22.41 -11.04
N LYS A 204 9.73 22.37 -10.53
CA LYS A 204 10.88 21.80 -11.24
C LYS A 204 10.69 20.29 -11.34
N ALA A 205 10.08 19.83 -12.43
CA ALA A 205 9.70 18.43 -12.63
C ALA A 205 10.90 17.48 -12.52
N GLU A 206 12.11 17.89 -12.92
CA GLU A 206 13.28 17.01 -12.98
C GLU A 206 13.73 16.51 -11.61
N VAL A 207 13.34 17.15 -10.50
CA VAL A 207 13.75 16.75 -9.14
C VAL A 207 12.66 16.02 -8.35
N VAL A 208 11.49 15.79 -8.96
CA VAL A 208 10.37 15.11 -8.31
C VAL A 208 10.66 13.62 -8.22
N GLU A 209 10.70 13.08 -7.00
CA GLU A 209 10.92 11.65 -6.71
C GLU A 209 9.61 10.90 -6.46
N VAL A 210 8.57 11.60 -6.00
CA VAL A 210 7.25 11.03 -5.65
C VAL A 210 6.15 11.91 -6.24
N LEU A 211 5.27 11.30 -7.03
CA LEU A 211 4.07 11.95 -7.57
C LEU A 211 2.80 11.25 -7.04
N VAL A 212 1.89 12.03 -6.47
CA VAL A 212 0.58 11.58 -6.00
C VAL A 212 -0.50 12.33 -6.77
N LEU A 213 -1.36 11.60 -7.48
CA LEU A 213 -2.48 12.14 -8.24
C LEU A 213 -3.78 11.71 -7.57
N ASN A 214 -4.50 12.67 -6.99
CA ASN A 214 -5.79 12.49 -6.35
C ASN A 214 -6.89 12.98 -7.30
N LEU A 215 -7.46 12.06 -8.07
CA LEU A 215 -8.41 12.37 -9.13
C LEU A 215 -9.84 12.44 -8.57
N ARG A 216 -10.67 13.30 -9.17
CA ARG A 216 -12.12 13.36 -9.02
C ARG A 216 -12.77 13.55 -10.38
N THR A 217 -12.46 12.64 -11.30
CA THR A 217 -12.91 12.70 -12.69
C THR A 217 -13.09 11.29 -13.26
N ASN A 218 -13.98 11.13 -14.23
CA ASN A 218 -14.19 9.88 -14.95
C ASN A 218 -13.16 9.60 -16.04
N LYS A 219 -12.35 10.60 -16.43
CA LYS A 219 -11.28 10.45 -17.41
C LYS A 219 -10.13 11.38 -17.08
N TYR A 220 -8.91 10.86 -17.15
CA TYR A 220 -7.70 11.61 -16.89
C TYR A 220 -6.59 11.19 -17.87
N THR A 221 -5.98 12.18 -18.51
CA THR A 221 -4.80 11.98 -19.36
C THR A 221 -3.58 12.42 -18.57
N LEU A 222 -2.60 11.54 -18.39
CA LEU A 222 -1.36 11.92 -17.72
C LEU A 222 -0.73 13.12 -18.47
N PRO A 223 -0.41 14.23 -17.78
CA PRO A 223 0.08 15.43 -18.44
C PRO A 223 1.55 15.30 -18.87
N GLU A 224 1.88 15.89 -20.02
CA GLU A 224 3.20 15.83 -20.68
C GLU A 224 4.41 16.15 -19.79
N PHE A 225 4.24 17.03 -18.79
CA PHE A 225 5.34 17.39 -17.90
C PHE A 225 5.82 16.22 -17.03
N ILE A 226 5.02 15.17 -16.85
CA ILE A 226 5.42 13.95 -16.12
C ILE A 226 6.60 13.27 -16.82
N GLY A 227 6.63 13.29 -18.16
CA GLY A 227 7.77 12.75 -18.92
C GLY A 227 9.11 13.46 -18.65
N LYS A 228 9.08 14.64 -18.01
CA LYS A 228 10.30 15.37 -17.59
C LYS A 228 10.81 14.98 -16.20
N MET A 229 10.07 14.16 -15.44
CA MET A 229 10.41 13.79 -14.05
C MET A 229 11.46 12.69 -13.97
N LYS A 230 12.69 12.98 -14.40
CA LYS A 230 13.81 12.01 -14.48
C LYS A 230 14.15 11.34 -13.14
N GLU A 231 13.79 11.97 -12.02
CA GLU A 231 14.02 11.50 -10.67
C GLU A 231 12.86 10.69 -10.07
N LEU A 232 11.75 10.52 -10.81
CA LEU A 232 10.54 9.89 -10.30
C LEU A 232 10.78 8.42 -9.98
N LYS A 233 10.46 8.03 -8.74
CA LYS A 233 10.57 6.65 -8.23
C LYS A 233 9.21 6.05 -7.92
N VAL A 234 8.26 6.88 -7.49
CA VAL A 234 6.93 6.44 -7.03
C VAL A 234 5.85 7.26 -7.72
N LEU A 235 4.91 6.57 -8.37
CA LEU A 235 3.68 7.14 -8.91
C LEU A 235 2.48 6.52 -8.19
N LEU A 236 1.69 7.36 -7.53
CA LEU A 236 0.42 6.96 -6.94
C LEU A 236 -0.71 7.69 -7.66
N VAL A 237 -1.74 6.96 -8.09
CA VAL A 237 -2.94 7.53 -8.69
C VAL A 237 -4.16 6.94 -8.02
N THR A 238 -4.96 7.77 -7.35
CA THR A 238 -6.21 7.35 -6.71
C THR A 238 -7.35 8.22 -7.21
N ASN A 239 -8.40 7.59 -7.74
CA ASN A 239 -9.64 8.30 -8.06
C ASN A 239 -10.66 8.20 -6.93
N TYR A 240 -11.12 9.35 -6.45
CA TYR A 240 -12.08 9.48 -5.36
C TYR A 240 -13.52 9.71 -5.85
N ASP A 241 -13.76 9.68 -7.16
CA ASP A 241 -15.10 9.75 -7.73
C ASP A 241 -15.84 8.39 -7.60
N LEU A 242 -17.16 8.40 -7.80
CA LEU A 242 -18.02 7.23 -7.69
C LEU A 242 -17.63 6.14 -8.70
N TYR A 243 -17.35 6.55 -9.93
CA TYR A 243 -16.96 5.68 -11.04
C TYR A 243 -15.44 5.58 -11.20
N ARG A 244 -14.95 4.57 -11.89
CA ARG A 244 -13.52 4.45 -12.22
C ARG A 244 -13.12 5.51 -13.25
N SER A 245 -11.92 6.08 -13.08
CA SER A 245 -11.38 7.04 -14.05
C SER A 245 -10.65 6.32 -15.18
N GLU A 246 -10.98 6.59 -16.45
CA GLU A 246 -10.17 6.13 -17.58
C GLU A 246 -8.83 6.87 -17.58
N LEU A 247 -7.73 6.12 -17.39
CA LEU A 247 -6.39 6.68 -17.28
C LEU A 247 -5.54 6.29 -18.49
N ASN A 248 -5.02 7.30 -19.19
CA ASN A 248 -4.25 7.13 -20.43
C ASN A 248 -2.91 7.91 -20.40
N ASN A 249 -2.13 7.76 -21.48
CA ASN A 249 -0.83 8.40 -21.71
C ASN A 249 0.31 7.84 -20.84
N PHE A 250 0.34 6.51 -20.69
CA PHE A 250 1.37 5.80 -19.91
C PHE A 250 2.73 5.76 -20.61
N GLU A 251 2.79 6.00 -21.92
CA GLU A 251 3.99 6.12 -22.73
C GLU A 251 4.95 7.21 -22.25
N LEU A 252 4.43 8.24 -21.55
CA LEU A 252 5.26 9.26 -20.90
C LEU A 252 6.18 8.68 -19.83
N LEU A 253 5.78 7.56 -19.23
CA LEU A 253 6.53 6.89 -18.17
C LEU A 253 7.63 5.98 -18.73
N ASP A 254 7.64 5.67 -20.04
CA ASP A 254 8.59 4.74 -20.67
C ASP A 254 10.04 5.19 -20.53
N SER A 255 10.26 6.52 -20.49
CA SER A 255 11.59 7.12 -20.37
C SER A 255 12.06 7.28 -18.90
N LEU A 256 11.20 7.00 -17.92
CA LEU A 256 11.47 7.26 -16.51
C LEU A 256 12.23 6.10 -15.86
N SER A 257 13.52 6.04 -16.12
CA SER A 257 14.41 4.95 -15.67
C SER A 257 14.49 4.74 -14.15
N ARG A 258 14.11 5.73 -13.32
CA ARG A 258 14.12 5.61 -11.85
C ARG A 258 12.79 5.13 -11.27
N LEU A 259 11.75 4.98 -12.09
CA LEU A 259 10.42 4.59 -11.65
C LEU A 259 10.42 3.13 -11.19
N LYS A 260 10.11 2.91 -9.91
CA LYS A 260 10.16 1.59 -9.27
C LYS A 260 8.81 1.12 -8.74
N ARG A 261 7.92 2.06 -8.39
CA ARG A 261 6.63 1.74 -7.77
C ARG A 261 5.51 2.50 -8.45
N ILE A 262 4.50 1.76 -8.91
CA ILE A 262 3.25 2.31 -9.43
C ILE A 262 2.10 1.72 -8.61
N ARG A 263 1.24 2.59 -8.09
CA ARG A 263 -0.02 2.20 -7.46
C ARG A 263 -1.17 2.94 -8.11
N LEU A 264 -2.13 2.18 -8.60
CA LEU A 264 -3.33 2.68 -9.24
C LEU A 264 -4.55 2.23 -8.43
N GLU A 265 -5.44 3.15 -8.11
CA GLU A 265 -6.66 2.89 -7.37
C GLU A 265 -7.89 3.50 -8.06
N ARG A 266 -8.92 2.68 -8.27
CA ARG A 266 -10.21 3.11 -8.85
C ARG A 266 -10.06 3.74 -10.25
N VAL A 267 -9.19 3.17 -11.08
CA VAL A 267 -8.98 3.59 -12.47
C VAL A 267 -9.22 2.44 -13.46
N SER A 268 -9.48 2.78 -14.72
CA SER A 268 -9.54 1.87 -15.85
C SER A 268 -8.30 2.07 -16.71
N VAL A 269 -7.57 0.99 -16.97
CA VAL A 269 -6.31 0.97 -17.72
C VAL A 269 -6.46 0.03 -18.91
N THR A 270 -6.25 0.55 -20.11
CA THR A 270 -6.39 -0.20 -21.37
C THR A 270 -5.04 -0.69 -21.91
N THR A 271 -3.95 -0.02 -21.54
CA THR A 271 -2.59 -0.38 -21.96
C THR A 271 -1.58 -0.02 -20.87
N PHE A 272 -0.50 -0.81 -20.77
CA PHE A 272 0.67 -0.48 -19.94
C PHE A 272 1.77 0.19 -20.79
N GLY A 273 2.60 0.99 -20.12
CA GLY A 273 3.85 1.50 -20.71
C GLY A 273 5.02 0.53 -20.53
N LYS A 274 6.20 0.93 -21.01
CA LYS A 274 7.46 0.18 -20.91
C LYS A 274 8.26 0.59 -19.68
N TRP A 275 7.86 0.08 -18.53
CA TRP A 275 8.43 0.39 -17.23
C TRP A 275 9.55 -0.58 -16.83
N HIS A 276 10.68 -0.49 -17.53
CA HIS A 276 11.79 -1.44 -17.39
C HIS A 276 12.32 -1.63 -15.96
N ASN A 277 12.35 -0.56 -15.15
CA ASN A 277 12.87 -0.62 -13.77
C ASN A 277 11.78 -0.77 -12.70
N LEU A 278 10.53 -1.01 -13.12
CA LEU A 278 9.43 -1.16 -12.19
C LEU A 278 9.61 -2.43 -11.35
N GLN A 279 9.62 -2.27 -10.03
CA GLN A 279 9.76 -3.34 -9.07
C GLN A 279 8.42 -3.73 -8.45
N LYS A 280 7.48 -2.78 -8.35
CA LYS A 280 6.16 -3.03 -7.76
C LYS A 280 5.04 -2.37 -8.56
N LEU A 281 4.03 -3.18 -8.88
CA LEU A 281 2.76 -2.73 -9.45
C LEU A 281 1.62 -3.11 -8.51
N SER A 282 0.84 -2.12 -8.10
CA SER A 282 -0.36 -2.30 -7.28
C SER A 282 -1.59 -1.78 -8.00
N LEU A 283 -2.59 -2.64 -8.20
CA LEU A 283 -3.89 -2.30 -8.76
C LEU A 283 -4.95 -2.54 -7.68
N TYR A 284 -5.69 -1.50 -7.30
CA TYR A 284 -6.75 -1.58 -6.30
C TYR A 284 -8.07 -1.10 -6.88
N ASN A 285 -9.07 -1.98 -6.93
CA ASN A 285 -10.38 -1.69 -7.50
C ASN A 285 -10.31 -1.08 -8.92
N CYS A 286 -9.40 -1.60 -9.75
CA CYS A 286 -9.19 -1.12 -11.13
C CYS A 286 -9.93 -1.99 -12.14
N ASN A 287 -10.12 -1.46 -13.35
CA ASN A 287 -10.34 -2.27 -14.54
C ASN A 287 -9.02 -2.37 -15.30
N ALA A 288 -8.46 -3.57 -15.45
CA ALA A 288 -7.15 -3.77 -16.06
C ALA A 288 -7.10 -4.95 -17.04
N ARG A 289 -8.24 -5.62 -17.28
CA ARG A 289 -8.34 -6.77 -18.18
C ARG A 289 -7.77 -6.46 -19.56
N GLU A 290 -8.22 -5.35 -20.16
CA GLU A 290 -7.76 -4.93 -21.49
C GLU A 290 -6.25 -4.72 -21.54
N ALA A 291 -5.65 -4.15 -20.48
CA ALA A 291 -4.20 -3.95 -20.42
C ALA A 291 -3.42 -5.27 -20.30
N PHE A 292 -3.95 -6.26 -19.59
CA PHE A 292 -3.36 -7.60 -19.48
C PHE A 292 -3.56 -8.45 -20.75
N GLU A 293 -4.66 -8.26 -21.46
CA GLU A 293 -4.99 -8.97 -22.72
C GLU A 293 -4.46 -8.23 -23.97
N SER A 294 -3.74 -7.11 -23.80
CA SER A 294 -3.23 -6.31 -24.92
C SER A 294 -2.07 -7.00 -25.65
N ASP A 295 -2.23 -7.19 -26.96
CA ASP A 295 -1.17 -7.73 -27.84
C ASP A 295 -0.09 -6.69 -28.20
N ARG A 296 -0.20 -5.43 -27.75
CA ARG A 296 0.72 -4.37 -28.15
C ARG A 296 2.13 -4.56 -27.59
N ILE A 297 2.20 -4.91 -26.31
CA ILE A 297 3.45 -5.10 -25.57
C ILE A 297 3.20 -6.25 -24.59
N PRO A 298 3.88 -7.40 -24.74
CA PRO A 298 3.83 -8.47 -23.75
C PRO A 298 4.16 -7.93 -22.36
N ILE A 299 3.47 -8.39 -21.32
CA ILE A 299 3.71 -7.90 -19.96
C ILE A 299 5.16 -8.09 -19.50
N SER A 300 5.82 -9.14 -19.98
CA SER A 300 7.23 -9.41 -19.73
C SER A 300 8.16 -8.36 -20.34
N ASP A 301 7.81 -7.81 -21.50
CA ASP A 301 8.54 -6.69 -22.12
C ASP A 301 8.16 -5.35 -21.48
N ALA A 302 6.92 -5.22 -21.01
CA ALA A 302 6.43 -4.00 -20.37
C ALA A 302 7.12 -3.75 -19.01
N MET A 303 7.33 -4.79 -18.21
CA MET A 303 7.90 -4.67 -16.85
C MET A 303 8.78 -5.88 -16.48
N PRO A 304 9.92 -6.08 -17.18
CA PRO A 304 10.77 -7.28 -17.05
C PRO A 304 11.41 -7.47 -15.68
N ASN A 305 11.50 -6.42 -14.85
CA ASN A 305 12.14 -6.46 -13.53
C ASN A 305 11.13 -6.41 -12.36
N LEU A 306 9.86 -6.72 -12.63
CA LEU A 306 8.82 -6.71 -11.60
C LEU A 306 9.13 -7.73 -10.50
N VAL A 307 9.07 -7.30 -9.25
CA VAL A 307 9.32 -8.13 -8.06
C VAL A 307 8.02 -8.43 -7.32
N GLU A 308 7.10 -7.47 -7.27
CA GLU A 308 5.82 -7.58 -6.60
C GLU A 308 4.65 -7.12 -7.47
N LEU A 309 3.67 -8.00 -7.66
CA LEU A 309 2.39 -7.68 -8.29
C LEU A 309 1.26 -7.87 -7.28
N CYS A 310 0.54 -6.79 -6.99
CA CYS A 310 -0.63 -6.79 -6.11
C CYS A 310 -1.87 -6.36 -6.87
N ILE A 311 -2.87 -7.23 -6.98
CA ILE A 311 -4.16 -6.94 -7.62
C ILE A 311 -5.26 -7.18 -6.59
N ASN A 312 -6.02 -6.13 -6.28
CA ASN A 312 -7.06 -6.18 -5.25
C ASN A 312 -8.37 -5.66 -5.83
N TYR A 313 -9.48 -6.35 -5.57
CA TYR A 313 -10.83 -5.90 -5.94
C TYR A 313 -11.03 -5.57 -7.45
N CYS A 314 -10.22 -6.12 -8.34
CA CYS A 314 -10.35 -5.90 -9.79
C CYS A 314 -11.33 -6.95 -10.36
N GLN A 315 -12.58 -6.54 -10.57
CA GLN A 315 -13.68 -7.48 -10.89
C GLN A 315 -13.70 -7.92 -12.35
N ASP A 316 -13.05 -7.18 -13.24
CA ASP A 316 -12.93 -7.49 -14.67
C ASP A 316 -11.82 -8.50 -14.98
N LEU A 317 -10.91 -8.75 -14.03
CA LEU A 317 -9.80 -9.66 -14.22
C LEU A 317 -10.31 -11.11 -14.25
N VAL A 318 -10.27 -11.72 -15.43
CA VAL A 318 -10.72 -13.12 -15.64
C VAL A 318 -9.55 -14.10 -15.59
N LYS A 319 -8.41 -13.74 -16.19
CA LYS A 319 -7.19 -14.54 -16.26
C LYS A 319 -5.97 -13.63 -16.18
N LEU A 320 -4.84 -14.18 -15.74
CA LEU A 320 -3.54 -13.54 -15.94
C LEU A 320 -2.95 -13.96 -17.29
N PRO A 321 -2.20 -13.09 -17.98
CA PRO A 321 -1.54 -13.45 -19.23
C PRO A 321 -0.38 -14.43 -18.97
N ALA A 322 -0.18 -15.38 -19.87
CA ALA A 322 0.90 -16.37 -19.74
C ALA A 322 2.30 -15.72 -19.69
N GLY A 323 2.49 -14.61 -20.42
CA GLY A 323 3.74 -13.85 -20.40
C GLY A 323 4.12 -13.26 -19.03
N LEU A 324 3.19 -13.20 -18.06
CA LEU A 324 3.54 -12.85 -16.68
C LEU A 324 4.55 -13.85 -16.10
N CYS A 325 4.44 -15.12 -16.49
CA CYS A 325 5.29 -16.21 -16.03
C CYS A 325 6.71 -16.17 -16.61
N ASP A 326 6.98 -15.29 -17.58
CA ASP A 326 8.32 -15.05 -18.11
C ASP A 326 9.11 -14.04 -17.26
N ILE A 327 8.44 -13.35 -16.31
CA ILE A 327 9.06 -12.37 -15.42
C ILE A 327 9.64 -13.09 -14.20
N THR A 328 10.79 -13.72 -14.39
CA THR A 328 11.44 -14.55 -13.36
C THR A 328 11.87 -13.78 -12.11
N SER A 329 11.87 -12.44 -12.13
CA SER A 329 12.18 -11.61 -10.95
C SER A 329 11.06 -11.55 -9.91
N ILE A 330 9.83 -11.96 -10.25
CA ILE A 330 8.68 -11.88 -9.33
C ILE A 330 8.92 -12.77 -8.11
N GLN A 331 8.83 -12.15 -6.92
CA GLN A 331 8.92 -12.81 -5.61
C GLN A 331 7.58 -12.83 -4.88
N LYS A 332 6.66 -11.91 -5.20
CA LYS A 332 5.34 -11.83 -4.57
C LYS A 332 4.26 -11.57 -5.61
N LEU A 333 3.31 -12.49 -5.70
CA LEU A 333 2.10 -12.36 -6.49
C LEU A 333 0.91 -12.45 -5.55
N SER A 334 0.14 -11.36 -5.44
CA SER A 334 -1.04 -11.28 -4.59
C SER A 334 -2.24 -10.84 -5.41
N ILE A 335 -3.24 -11.70 -5.52
CA ILE A 335 -4.53 -11.42 -6.14
C ILE A 335 -5.62 -11.66 -5.10
N THR A 336 -6.33 -10.60 -4.74
CA THR A 336 -7.27 -10.62 -3.61
C THR A 336 -8.62 -10.04 -4.02
N SER A 337 -9.72 -10.74 -3.70
CA SER A 337 -11.09 -10.29 -3.99
C SER A 337 -11.37 -9.97 -5.46
N CYS A 338 -10.71 -10.67 -6.37
CA CYS A 338 -10.97 -10.59 -7.80
C CYS A 338 -11.94 -11.71 -8.18
N MET A 339 -13.25 -11.42 -8.10
CA MET A 339 -14.30 -12.44 -8.18
C MET A 339 -14.45 -13.04 -9.59
N GLY A 340 -13.88 -12.39 -10.61
CA GLY A 340 -13.88 -12.90 -11.98
C GLY A 340 -12.72 -13.86 -12.31
N LEU A 341 -11.70 -13.97 -11.45
CA LEU A 341 -10.50 -14.76 -11.74
C LEU A 341 -10.84 -16.25 -11.72
N SER A 342 -10.90 -16.87 -12.89
CA SER A 342 -11.30 -18.28 -13.04
C SER A 342 -10.14 -19.23 -13.27
N ALA A 343 -9.00 -18.74 -13.77
CA ALA A 343 -7.83 -19.58 -14.04
C ALA A 343 -6.52 -18.82 -13.88
N LEU A 344 -5.49 -19.55 -13.43
CA LEU A 344 -4.09 -19.13 -13.50
C LEU A 344 -3.45 -19.62 -14.82
N PRO A 345 -2.33 -19.02 -15.25
CA PRO A 345 -1.54 -19.55 -16.35
C PRO A 345 -1.05 -20.97 -16.02
N GLN A 346 -1.21 -21.91 -16.95
CA GLN A 346 -0.75 -23.30 -16.76
C GLN A 346 0.77 -23.41 -16.53
N VAL A 347 1.52 -22.36 -16.88
CA VAL A 347 2.97 -22.23 -16.71
C VAL A 347 3.36 -21.39 -15.48
N ILE A 348 2.46 -21.21 -14.50
CA ILE A 348 2.75 -20.44 -13.26
C ILE A 348 4.03 -20.90 -12.55
N GLY A 349 4.37 -22.19 -12.66
CA GLY A 349 5.62 -22.78 -12.17
C GLY A 349 6.91 -22.16 -12.71
N ASN A 350 6.88 -21.37 -13.78
CA ASN A 350 8.05 -20.68 -14.33
C ASN A 350 8.49 -19.47 -13.46
N LEU A 351 7.67 -19.05 -12.50
CA LEU A 351 8.05 -18.02 -11.53
C LEU A 351 8.98 -18.59 -10.45
N GLU A 352 10.18 -19.03 -10.84
CA GLU A 352 11.11 -19.80 -9.99
C GLU A 352 11.53 -19.07 -8.69
N ASN A 353 11.49 -17.73 -8.68
CA ASN A 353 11.83 -16.90 -7.52
C ASN A 353 10.62 -16.55 -6.63
N LEU A 354 9.42 -17.05 -6.95
CA LEU A 354 8.19 -16.73 -6.22
C LEU A 354 8.27 -17.28 -4.79
N LYS A 355 8.16 -16.39 -3.81
CA LYS A 355 8.17 -16.70 -2.37
C LYS A 355 6.78 -16.63 -1.76
N THR A 356 5.92 -15.78 -2.32
CA THR A 356 4.57 -15.56 -1.83
C THR A 356 3.59 -15.61 -2.99
N LEU A 357 2.66 -16.56 -2.94
CA LEU A 357 1.50 -16.63 -3.82
C LEU A 357 0.24 -16.51 -2.96
N ARG A 358 -0.48 -15.40 -3.13
CA ARG A 358 -1.79 -15.19 -2.49
C ARG A 358 -2.86 -15.07 -3.55
N LEU A 359 -3.85 -15.93 -3.45
CA LEU A 359 -5.08 -15.99 -4.25
C LEU A 359 -6.23 -16.04 -3.25
N SER A 360 -6.58 -14.89 -2.68
CA SER A 360 -7.55 -14.80 -1.60
C SER A 360 -8.88 -14.25 -2.10
N SER A 361 -10.01 -14.84 -1.70
CA SER A 361 -11.35 -14.47 -2.14
C SER A 361 -11.49 -14.42 -3.67
N CYS A 362 -10.86 -15.37 -4.38
CA CYS A 362 -11.03 -15.56 -5.82
C CYS A 362 -12.10 -16.64 -6.03
N ALA A 363 -13.37 -16.26 -5.83
CA ALA A 363 -14.45 -17.21 -5.59
C ALA A 363 -14.72 -18.20 -6.74
N VAL A 364 -14.40 -17.82 -7.99
CA VAL A 364 -14.63 -18.65 -9.19
C VAL A 364 -13.38 -19.37 -9.68
N LEU A 365 -12.27 -19.32 -8.93
CA LEU A 365 -11.06 -20.06 -9.26
C LEU A 365 -11.29 -21.56 -9.05
N GLU A 366 -11.24 -22.34 -10.13
CA GLU A 366 -11.63 -23.76 -10.11
C GLU A 366 -10.45 -24.71 -9.86
N GLU A 367 -9.25 -24.33 -10.29
CA GLU A 367 -8.05 -25.18 -10.23
C GLU A 367 -6.78 -24.39 -9.95
N ILE A 368 -5.82 -25.08 -9.32
CA ILE A 368 -4.42 -24.67 -9.26
C ILE A 368 -3.64 -25.56 -10.25
N PRO A 369 -2.91 -25.00 -11.23
CA PRO A 369 -2.15 -25.78 -12.19
C PRO A 369 -1.10 -26.68 -11.53
N ALA A 370 -0.91 -27.89 -12.06
CA ALA A 370 0.12 -28.83 -11.60
C ALA A 370 1.55 -28.24 -11.62
N SER A 371 1.82 -27.25 -12.48
CA SER A 371 3.11 -26.57 -12.50
C SER A 371 3.45 -25.81 -11.22
N ILE A 372 2.50 -25.63 -10.29
CA ILE A 372 2.75 -25.08 -8.95
C ILE A 372 3.90 -25.79 -8.24
N GLY A 373 4.06 -27.11 -8.42
CA GLY A 373 5.14 -27.88 -7.79
C GLY A 373 6.55 -27.45 -8.19
N LYS A 374 6.71 -26.66 -9.27
CA LYS A 374 7.99 -26.09 -9.69
C LYS A 374 8.40 -24.85 -8.90
N LEU A 375 7.52 -24.27 -8.09
CA LEU A 375 7.80 -23.07 -7.29
C LEU A 375 8.63 -23.39 -6.05
N LEU A 376 9.88 -23.79 -6.25
CA LEU A 376 10.76 -24.30 -5.20
C LEU A 376 11.10 -23.24 -4.13
N GLN A 377 10.95 -21.95 -4.40
CA GLN A 377 11.19 -20.86 -3.45
C GLN A 377 9.94 -20.45 -2.65
N LEU A 378 8.76 -21.05 -2.94
CA LEU A 378 7.50 -20.65 -2.36
C LEU A 378 7.48 -20.97 -0.85
N ARG A 379 7.20 -19.94 -0.05
CA ARG A 379 7.12 -20.02 1.42
C ARG A 379 5.70 -19.82 1.94
N LEU A 380 4.89 -19.06 1.22
CA LEU A 380 3.50 -18.80 1.58
C LEU A 380 2.60 -19.06 0.37
N LEU A 381 1.61 -19.93 0.58
CA LEU A 381 0.48 -20.14 -0.32
C LEU A 381 -0.81 -19.82 0.43
N ASP A 382 -1.56 -18.84 -0.06
CA ASP A 382 -2.85 -18.45 0.51
C ASP A 382 -3.93 -18.59 -0.56
N LEU A 383 -4.88 -19.50 -0.32
CA LEU A 383 -6.02 -19.82 -1.17
C LEU A 383 -7.35 -19.45 -0.50
N SER A 384 -7.30 -18.72 0.62
CA SER A 384 -8.46 -18.49 1.49
C SER A 384 -9.62 -17.84 0.74
N GLY A 385 -10.85 -18.38 0.86
CA GLY A 385 -12.03 -17.88 0.17
C GLY A 385 -12.12 -18.25 -1.32
N CYS A 386 -11.30 -19.19 -1.81
CA CYS A 386 -11.47 -19.80 -3.13
C CYS A 386 -12.52 -20.92 -3.07
N VAL A 387 -13.79 -20.55 -2.93
CA VAL A 387 -14.90 -21.48 -2.64
C VAL A 387 -15.21 -22.48 -3.77
N SER A 388 -14.82 -22.18 -5.01
CA SER A 388 -14.99 -23.08 -6.17
C SER A 388 -13.82 -24.03 -6.39
N LEU A 389 -12.76 -23.93 -5.58
CA LEU A 389 -11.60 -24.79 -5.70
C LEU A 389 -11.93 -26.20 -5.19
N HIS A 390 -11.82 -27.20 -6.08
CA HIS A 390 -12.26 -28.56 -5.77
C HIS A 390 -11.14 -29.49 -5.31
N ASN A 391 -9.95 -29.38 -5.90
CA ASN A 391 -8.80 -30.21 -5.54
C ASN A 391 -7.52 -29.39 -5.66
N LEU A 392 -6.51 -29.71 -4.83
CA LEU A 392 -5.13 -29.30 -5.11
C LEU A 392 -4.42 -30.39 -5.91
N PRO A 393 -3.52 -30.04 -6.84
CA PRO A 393 -2.73 -31.00 -7.59
C PRO A 393 -1.76 -31.76 -6.68
N GLU A 394 -1.41 -33.01 -7.01
CA GLU A 394 -0.44 -33.82 -6.24
C GLU A 394 0.95 -33.17 -6.21
N GLU A 395 1.27 -32.35 -7.22
CA GLU A 395 2.49 -31.56 -7.31
C GLU A 395 2.61 -30.51 -6.20
N ILE A 396 1.55 -30.23 -5.45
CA ILE A 396 1.66 -29.36 -4.27
C ILE A 396 2.65 -29.90 -3.25
N GLY A 397 2.80 -31.23 -3.15
CA GLY A 397 3.79 -31.86 -2.28
C GLY A 397 5.25 -31.60 -2.67
N ASP A 398 5.50 -31.05 -3.87
CA ASP A 398 6.84 -30.71 -4.35
C ASP A 398 7.28 -29.29 -3.92
N LEU A 399 6.40 -28.54 -3.24
CA LEU A 399 6.72 -27.24 -2.64
C LEU A 399 7.58 -27.38 -1.37
N LEU A 400 8.81 -27.87 -1.51
CA LEU A 400 9.65 -28.30 -0.39
C LEU A 400 9.99 -27.18 0.61
N ASN A 401 9.91 -25.91 0.21
CA ASN A 401 10.18 -24.76 1.08
C ASN A 401 8.91 -24.08 1.62
N LEU A 402 7.72 -24.64 1.37
CA LEU A 402 6.47 -24.07 1.84
C LEU A 402 6.44 -24.06 3.36
N GLU A 403 6.29 -22.88 3.95
CA GLU A 403 6.25 -22.69 5.39
C GLU A 403 4.82 -22.48 5.90
N ARG A 404 3.95 -21.87 5.09
CA ARG A 404 2.57 -21.53 5.46
C ARG A 404 1.60 -21.82 4.33
N LEU A 405 0.49 -22.46 4.69
CA LEU A 405 -0.64 -22.73 3.81
C LEU A 405 -1.92 -22.17 4.46
N HIS A 406 -2.55 -21.20 3.82
CA HIS A 406 -3.85 -20.68 4.25
C HIS A 406 -4.94 -21.13 3.28
N MET A 407 -6.02 -21.68 3.81
CA MET A 407 -7.10 -22.28 3.04
C MET A 407 -8.43 -22.21 3.81
N THR A 408 -8.69 -21.09 4.49
CA THR A 408 -9.99 -20.85 5.13
C THR A 408 -11.06 -20.62 4.06
N ASP A 409 -12.32 -20.92 4.35
CA ASP A 409 -13.44 -20.90 3.41
C ASP A 409 -13.16 -21.68 2.11
N CYS A 410 -12.50 -22.84 2.23
CA CYS A 410 -12.18 -23.74 1.10
C CYS A 410 -12.82 -25.13 1.28
N TYR A 411 -14.03 -25.18 1.81
CA TYR A 411 -14.74 -26.40 2.24
C TYR A 411 -14.93 -27.49 1.16
N ARG A 412 -14.79 -27.17 -0.13
CA ARG A 412 -14.86 -28.16 -1.23
C ARG A 412 -13.50 -28.69 -1.67
N CYS A 413 -12.42 -28.06 -1.21
CA CYS A 413 -11.07 -28.32 -1.68
C CYS A 413 -10.48 -29.55 -0.98
N LYS A 414 -10.30 -30.64 -1.73
CA LYS A 414 -9.67 -31.86 -1.20
C LYS A 414 -8.16 -31.73 -1.20
N MET A 415 -7.54 -32.08 -0.08
CA MET A 415 -6.08 -32.13 0.07
C MET A 415 -5.53 -33.44 -0.51
N PRO A 416 -4.53 -33.40 -1.40
CA PRO A 416 -3.86 -34.57 -1.93
C PRO A 416 -2.96 -35.22 -0.87
N SER A 417 -2.69 -36.52 -0.99
CA SER A 417 -1.87 -37.27 -0.03
C SER A 417 -0.40 -36.77 0.03
N SER A 418 0.06 -36.17 -1.06
CA SER A 418 1.39 -35.57 -1.21
C SER A 418 1.68 -34.40 -0.27
N VAL A 419 0.68 -33.78 0.38
CA VAL A 419 0.93 -32.73 1.40
C VAL A 419 1.79 -33.23 2.56
N THR A 420 1.81 -34.55 2.80
CA THR A 420 2.70 -35.20 3.78
C THR A 420 4.20 -35.05 3.47
N LYS A 421 4.56 -34.69 2.23
CA LYS A 421 5.94 -34.40 1.80
C LYS A 421 6.42 -33.01 2.21
N LEU A 422 5.52 -32.10 2.62
CA LEU A 422 5.83 -30.71 2.96
C LEU A 422 6.55 -30.57 4.31
N LYS A 423 7.79 -31.08 4.41
CA LYS A 423 8.52 -31.18 5.69
C LYS A 423 8.85 -29.83 6.34
N ASN A 424 8.85 -28.75 5.57
CA ASN A 424 9.08 -27.38 6.08
C ASN A 424 7.79 -26.63 6.43
N LEU A 425 6.62 -27.25 6.27
CA LEU A 425 5.33 -26.62 6.59
C LEU A 425 5.21 -26.44 8.10
N LYS A 426 5.17 -25.17 8.52
CA LYS A 426 5.10 -24.77 9.93
C LYS A 426 3.68 -24.46 10.36
N ASN A 427 2.88 -23.92 9.45
CA ASN A 427 1.54 -23.44 9.75
C ASN A 427 0.54 -23.79 8.65
N VAL A 428 -0.60 -24.33 9.05
CA VAL A 428 -1.80 -24.44 8.22
C VAL A 428 -2.91 -23.67 8.90
N ARG A 429 -3.53 -22.74 8.19
CA ARG A 429 -4.75 -22.07 8.62
C ARG A 429 -5.92 -22.53 7.78
N CYS A 430 -6.93 -23.11 8.41
CA CYS A 430 -8.08 -23.69 7.70
C CYS A 430 -9.35 -23.66 8.58
N ASP A 431 -10.46 -24.06 7.96
CA ASP A 431 -11.74 -24.23 8.66
C ASP A 431 -11.70 -25.45 9.60
N GLU A 432 -12.62 -25.49 10.57
CA GLU A 432 -12.68 -26.55 11.60
C GLU A 432 -12.73 -27.96 11.00
N GLU A 433 -13.58 -28.19 9.99
CA GLU A 433 -13.70 -29.49 9.32
C GLU A 433 -12.40 -29.92 8.63
N THR A 434 -11.73 -28.97 7.98
CA THR A 434 -10.45 -29.22 7.30
C THR A 434 -9.34 -29.46 8.32
N ALA A 435 -9.39 -28.79 9.48
CA ALA A 435 -8.42 -28.95 10.54
C ALA A 435 -8.44 -30.37 11.12
N ILE A 436 -9.61 -31.04 11.16
CA ILE A 436 -9.73 -32.45 11.58
C ILE A 436 -8.89 -33.34 10.65
N ILE A 437 -9.06 -33.19 9.33
CA ILE A 437 -8.29 -33.94 8.31
C ILE A 437 -6.79 -33.71 8.51
N TRP A 438 -6.37 -32.45 8.68
CA TRP A 438 -4.95 -32.15 8.93
C TRP A 438 -4.42 -32.78 10.21
N LYS A 439 -5.22 -32.82 11.29
CA LYS A 439 -4.84 -33.41 12.58
C LYS A 439 -4.75 -34.94 12.51
N GLU A 440 -5.68 -35.59 11.83
CA GLU A 440 -5.80 -37.06 11.80
C GLU A 440 -4.91 -37.68 10.71
N ASP A 441 -4.96 -37.17 9.48
CA ASP A 441 -4.36 -37.83 8.32
C ASP A 441 -2.93 -37.35 8.03
N PHE A 442 -2.61 -36.07 8.30
CA PHE A 442 -1.35 -35.47 7.84
C PHE A 442 -0.36 -35.14 8.96
N LYS A 443 -0.84 -34.69 10.13
CA LYS A 443 0.00 -34.33 11.27
C LYS A 443 0.94 -35.45 11.75
N PRO A 444 0.57 -36.75 11.71
CA PRO A 444 1.51 -37.83 12.02
C PRO A 444 2.79 -37.81 11.16
N SER A 445 2.69 -37.35 9.91
CA SER A 445 3.81 -37.21 8.98
C SER A 445 4.53 -35.85 9.05
N LEU A 446 3.96 -34.90 9.78
CA LEU A 446 4.37 -33.50 9.89
C LEU A 446 4.37 -33.05 11.38
N PRO A 447 5.27 -33.58 12.21
CA PRO A 447 5.20 -33.42 13.67
C PRO A 447 5.35 -31.98 14.18
N ASN A 448 6.00 -31.11 13.40
CA ASN A 448 6.22 -29.70 13.75
C ASN A 448 5.10 -28.76 13.24
N LEU A 449 4.07 -29.31 12.60
CA LEU A 449 2.98 -28.53 12.02
C LEU A 449 2.08 -27.96 13.11
N LYS A 450 1.91 -26.63 13.09
CA LYS A 450 0.85 -25.93 13.81
C LYS A 450 -0.37 -25.80 12.91
N ILE A 451 -1.53 -26.14 13.44
CA ILE A 451 -2.81 -26.02 12.75
C ILE A 451 -3.59 -24.92 13.47
N GLU A 452 -3.93 -23.87 12.75
CA GLU A 452 -4.71 -22.74 13.22
C GLU A 452 -6.13 -22.83 12.64
N GLU A 453 -7.09 -23.02 13.53
CA GLU A 453 -8.51 -23.00 13.18
C GLU A 453 -8.99 -21.56 13.09
N ALA A 454 -9.55 -21.19 11.94
CA ALA A 454 -10.19 -19.90 11.78
C ALA A 454 -11.61 -19.97 12.38
N ASN A 455 -11.78 -19.37 13.56
CA ASN A 455 -13.06 -19.37 14.30
C ASN A 455 -14.09 -18.35 13.78
N ASP A 456 -13.91 -17.80 12.59
CA ASP A 456 -14.62 -16.59 12.20
C ASP A 456 -15.27 -16.74 10.81
N HIS A 457 -16.58 -16.97 10.81
CA HIS A 457 -17.45 -16.90 9.63
C HIS A 457 -17.58 -15.45 9.05
N SER A 458 -16.68 -14.54 9.43
CA SER A 458 -16.78 -13.10 9.18
C SER A 458 -16.45 -12.70 7.73
N LEU A 459 -15.89 -13.61 6.91
CA LEU A 459 -15.64 -13.34 5.49
C LEU A 459 -16.93 -13.32 4.64
N PHE A 460 -18.04 -13.91 5.12
CA PHE A 460 -19.32 -13.93 4.39
C PHE A 460 -20.27 -12.74 4.67
N ILE A 461 -20.03 -11.91 5.70
CA ILE A 461 -21.06 -10.94 6.16
C ILE A 461 -21.02 -9.55 5.48
N PHE A 462 -19.97 -9.17 4.75
CA PHE A 462 -19.90 -7.80 4.18
C PHE A 462 -20.42 -7.66 2.73
N TYR A 463 -21.10 -8.65 2.17
CA TYR A 463 -21.55 -8.63 0.77
C TYR A 463 -22.78 -7.76 0.45
N ASN A 464 -23.31 -6.97 1.39
CA ASN A 464 -24.55 -6.21 1.16
C ASN A 464 -24.46 -4.68 1.28
N ASN A 465 -23.29 -4.04 1.39
CA ASN A 465 -23.20 -2.58 1.33
C ASN A 465 -21.88 -2.08 0.70
N ILE A 466 -21.78 -2.17 -0.63
CA ILE A 466 -20.85 -1.36 -1.44
C ILE A 466 -21.68 -0.43 -2.33
#